data_AF-A0A7Y2XNE1-F1
#
_entry.id   AF-A0A7Y2XNE1-F1
#
_cell.length_a   1.000
_cell.length_b   1.000
_cell.length_c   1.000
_cell.angle_alpha   90.00
_cell.angle_beta   90.00
_cell.angle_gamma   90.00
#
_symmetry.space_group_name_H-M   'P 1'
#
loop_
_entity.id
_entity.type
_entity.pdbx_description
1 polymer ?
#
loop_
_entity_poly.entity_id
_entity_poly.type
_entity_poly.pdbx_seq_one_letter_code
_entity_poly.pdbx_strand_id
1 'polypeptide(L)'
;MKNTYILLTLIAVALAPLATTAEALKAHGIFSSNMVLQRDKPITIWGWAKPGNQVSVKLGSEAKDTTADNKEGRWQAEFPAREASGDPLKLVIQSGADTITMEDILIGDIWVMFGQSNMAFGLGKTHQADMEILQGNQPLLRQCRISSNEQATLQTDIPARALANDGWVVADPKTVAGFSAIGHAFASRVQRALGIPIGIIDNARGGASLESLVPRHKFDDHPIAKRYADSVDKRIADFDPDEKLAGKIAGWERKCAQLRKKGTPENKMPPKPTRASLRSWDIPGKSPSDAASCYNGMFGVFKGLGIKGVLFHQGYNNAMSSNCRPKRYRVLMKLMIEGFREDFKDPELPVGVIGFCAGGIPQTDDNFEVWSTGGAPYIREAQRLGAMDVNDPDKVVFLPAYDIQIPGLHPHKKQPHGLRAARWALNKVYDARVNWSTASLKKAEPHGDEMVLTFDQKVMPDDMSTIPEGFSIAGEDGKFYRAHARFLMKKDAGIWNTAHKSYDATVIHVWSPLVEKPLAVRYAWATSPMGNLKANGRSWAPLASFRTDRWDYPESEDPTVSAVDRSANRAMNAEATIRLETRKLEEAKKALEILERLKTLGVPEAVAK
;
A
#
# COMPACT_ATOMS: atom_id res chain seq x y z
N MET A 1 -24.53 16.93 -86.90
CA MET A 1 -24.49 16.74 -85.44
C MET A 1 -23.02 16.62 -85.04
N LYS A 2 -22.53 17.54 -84.20
CA LYS A 2 -21.12 17.62 -83.78
C LYS A 2 -20.88 16.57 -82.69
N ASN A 3 -19.99 15.61 -82.94
CA ASN A 3 -19.53 14.68 -81.91
C ASN A 3 -18.30 15.28 -81.22
N THR A 4 -18.49 15.64 -79.96
CA THR A 4 -17.45 16.10 -79.03
C THR A 4 -16.69 14.88 -78.50
N TYR A 5 -15.39 14.79 -78.78
CA TYR A 5 -14.51 13.79 -78.16
C TYR A 5 -14.03 14.34 -76.81
N ILE A 6 -14.40 13.69 -75.71
CA ILE A 6 -13.89 13.97 -74.37
C ILE A 6 -12.58 13.17 -74.19
N LEU A 7 -11.47 13.89 -74.09
CA LEU A 7 -10.14 13.36 -73.79
C LEU A 7 -10.06 13.07 -72.28
N LEU A 8 -10.02 11.80 -71.89
CA LEU A 8 -9.83 11.36 -70.51
C LEU A 8 -8.32 11.29 -70.20
N THR A 9 -7.80 12.31 -69.52
CA THR A 9 -6.43 12.36 -69.02
C THR A 9 -6.33 11.50 -67.75
N LEU A 10 -5.71 10.32 -67.85
CA LEU A 10 -5.34 9.49 -66.70
C LEU A 10 -4.19 10.18 -65.93
N ILE A 11 -4.49 10.76 -64.77
CA ILE A 11 -3.49 11.22 -63.80
C ILE A 11 -3.05 10.01 -62.98
N ALA A 12 -1.84 9.51 -63.23
CA ALA A 12 -1.18 8.52 -62.39
C ALA A 12 -0.74 9.20 -61.08
N VAL A 13 -1.51 9.02 -60.00
CA VAL A 13 -1.10 9.38 -58.65
C VAL A 13 -0.05 8.37 -58.20
N ALA A 14 1.22 8.78 -58.21
CA ALA A 14 2.30 8.02 -57.59
C ALA A 14 2.05 7.95 -56.08
N LEU A 15 1.67 6.78 -55.57
CA LEU A 15 1.73 6.48 -54.14
C LEU A 15 3.19 6.48 -53.71
N ALA A 16 3.65 7.59 -53.13
CA ALA A 16 4.86 7.58 -52.33
C ALA A 16 4.61 6.68 -51.11
N PRO A 17 5.47 5.69 -50.83
CA PRO A 17 5.35 4.91 -49.60
C PRO A 17 5.47 5.90 -48.43
N LEU A 18 4.53 5.83 -47.47
CA LEU A 18 4.70 6.48 -46.18
C LEU A 18 6.03 5.96 -45.62
N ALA A 19 7.05 6.83 -45.59
CA ALA A 19 8.25 6.56 -44.83
C ALA A 19 7.81 6.41 -43.38
N THR A 20 7.78 5.18 -42.90
CA THR A 20 7.70 4.87 -41.47
C THR A 20 8.83 5.66 -40.82
N THR A 21 8.49 6.61 -39.97
CA THR A 21 9.47 7.36 -39.17
C THR A 21 10.29 6.34 -38.42
N ALA A 22 11.51 6.13 -38.86
CA ALA A 22 12.37 5.09 -38.32
C ALA A 22 12.63 5.42 -36.84
N GLU A 23 12.21 4.53 -35.94
CA GLU A 23 12.35 4.76 -34.51
C GLU A 23 13.83 4.86 -34.15
N ALA A 24 14.23 5.99 -33.56
CA ALA A 24 15.60 6.24 -33.12
C ALA A 24 15.99 5.23 -32.03
N LEU A 25 17.28 4.93 -31.90
CA LEU A 25 17.78 4.09 -30.81
C LEU A 25 17.30 4.62 -29.46
N LYS A 26 16.73 3.73 -28.64
CA LYS A 26 16.14 4.07 -27.35
C LYS A 26 16.32 2.91 -26.37
N ALA A 27 16.69 3.20 -25.13
CA ALA A 27 16.63 2.26 -24.01
C ALA A 27 15.26 2.37 -23.31
N HIS A 28 14.80 1.29 -22.67
CA HIS A 28 13.61 1.35 -21.81
C HIS A 28 13.78 2.41 -20.72
N GLY A 29 12.71 3.18 -20.42
CA GLY A 29 12.76 4.35 -19.53
C GLY A 29 13.21 4.06 -18.09
N ILE A 30 13.24 2.79 -17.67
CA ILE A 30 13.78 2.39 -16.37
C ILE A 30 15.30 2.54 -16.27
N PHE A 31 16.01 2.53 -17.40
CA PHE A 31 17.46 2.64 -17.49
C PHE A 31 17.88 4.11 -17.60
N SER A 32 18.74 4.55 -16.69
CA SER A 32 19.40 5.85 -16.73
C SER A 32 20.68 5.80 -15.90
N SER A 33 21.50 6.85 -15.96
CA SER A 33 22.68 7.00 -15.09
C SER A 33 22.30 6.95 -13.61
N ASN A 34 23.26 6.60 -12.75
CA ASN A 34 23.11 6.43 -11.30
C ASN A 34 22.20 5.26 -10.87
N MET A 35 21.84 4.34 -11.78
CA MET A 35 20.95 3.24 -11.43
C MET A 35 21.66 2.12 -10.66
N VAL A 36 20.85 1.26 -10.03
CA VAL A 36 21.29 -0.05 -9.53
C VAL A 36 20.71 -1.13 -10.42
N LEU A 37 21.52 -2.12 -10.79
CA LEU A 37 21.10 -3.38 -11.43
C LEU A 37 21.11 -4.51 -10.40
N GLN A 38 20.14 -5.42 -10.51
CA GLN A 38 19.97 -6.51 -9.54
C GLN A 38 21.11 -7.52 -9.63
N ARG A 39 21.77 -7.75 -8.49
CA ARG A 39 22.79 -8.78 -8.28
C ARG A 39 22.20 -10.19 -8.24
N ASP A 40 23.08 -11.18 -8.36
CA ASP A 40 22.81 -12.62 -8.19
C ASP A 40 21.71 -13.18 -9.12
N LYS A 41 21.34 -12.41 -10.16
CA LYS A 41 20.39 -12.77 -11.21
C LYS A 41 20.95 -12.29 -12.56
N PRO A 42 20.62 -12.97 -13.68
CA PRO A 42 20.94 -12.45 -15.01
C PRO A 42 20.44 -11.03 -15.20
N ILE A 43 21.25 -10.19 -15.85
CA ILE A 43 20.95 -8.78 -16.08
C ILE A 43 20.47 -8.62 -17.51
N THR A 44 19.19 -8.26 -17.66
CA THR A 44 18.59 -7.98 -18.97
C THR A 44 18.51 -6.48 -19.20
N ILE A 45 19.09 -6.01 -20.31
CA ILE A 45 18.95 -4.64 -20.81
C ILE A 45 18.16 -4.68 -22.11
N TRP A 46 17.18 -3.80 -22.29
CA TRP A 46 16.32 -3.80 -23.47
C TRP A 46 15.89 -2.40 -23.88
N GLY A 47 15.38 -2.31 -25.10
CA GLY A 47 14.90 -1.07 -25.69
C GLY A 47 14.39 -1.28 -27.12
N TRP A 48 14.43 -0.20 -27.89
CA TRP A 48 14.01 -0.17 -29.29
C TRP A 48 15.09 0.44 -30.18
N ALA A 49 15.14 -0.01 -31.42
CA ALA A 49 15.91 0.57 -32.50
C ALA A 49 15.15 0.33 -33.80
N LYS A 50 15.65 0.84 -34.92
CA LYS A 50 15.05 0.56 -36.22
C LYS A 50 14.95 -0.97 -36.44
N PRO A 51 13.80 -1.51 -36.88
CA PRO A 51 13.63 -2.93 -37.11
C PRO A 51 14.74 -3.53 -37.99
N GLY A 52 15.32 -4.65 -37.54
CA GLY A 52 16.42 -5.35 -38.22
C GLY A 52 17.82 -4.77 -37.97
N ASN A 53 17.96 -3.62 -37.28
CA ASN A 53 19.27 -3.07 -36.96
C ASN A 53 20.03 -3.95 -35.95
N GLN A 54 21.34 -4.02 -36.14
CA GLN A 54 22.25 -4.54 -35.12
C GLN A 54 22.39 -3.52 -33.98
N VAL A 55 22.35 -4.02 -32.75
CA VAL A 55 22.49 -3.26 -31.52
C VAL A 55 23.61 -3.89 -30.69
N SER A 56 24.64 -3.11 -30.37
CA SER A 56 25.70 -3.52 -29.46
C SER A 56 25.46 -2.90 -28.08
N VAL A 57 25.44 -3.72 -27.04
CA VAL A 57 25.23 -3.30 -25.64
C VAL A 57 26.47 -3.68 -24.86
N LYS A 58 27.13 -2.70 -24.24
CA LYS A 58 28.33 -2.87 -23.42
C LYS A 58 28.08 -2.45 -21.99
N LEU A 59 28.25 -3.37 -21.03
CA LEU A 59 28.12 -3.14 -19.60
C LEU A 59 29.47 -3.37 -18.91
N GLY A 60 30.19 -2.27 -18.64
CA GLY A 60 31.57 -2.32 -18.18
C GLY A 60 32.50 -2.82 -19.28
N SER A 61 33.23 -3.91 -19.03
CA SER A 61 34.10 -4.55 -20.01
C SER A 61 33.37 -5.52 -20.95
N GLU A 62 32.20 -6.04 -20.55
CA GLU A 62 31.45 -7.04 -21.31
C GLU A 62 30.58 -6.39 -22.39
N ALA A 63 30.56 -6.98 -23.58
CA ALA A 63 29.71 -6.57 -24.69
C ALA A 63 28.83 -7.74 -25.17
N LYS A 64 27.62 -7.40 -25.61
CA LYS A 64 26.64 -8.30 -26.20
C LYS A 64 26.03 -7.64 -27.42
N ASP A 65 26.07 -8.34 -28.55
CA ASP A 65 25.39 -7.91 -29.76
C ASP A 65 24.02 -8.61 -29.86
N THR A 66 23.02 -7.88 -30.30
CA THR A 66 21.67 -8.35 -30.56
C THR A 66 21.12 -7.66 -31.80
N THR A 67 19.98 -8.11 -32.30
CA THR A 67 19.27 -7.48 -33.41
C THR A 67 17.90 -7.02 -32.94
N ALA A 68 17.50 -5.81 -33.36
CA ALA A 68 16.14 -5.31 -33.17
C ALA A 68 15.16 -6.14 -34.00
N ASP A 69 14.06 -6.59 -33.41
CA ASP A 69 13.10 -7.42 -34.12
C ASP A 69 12.47 -6.69 -35.33
N ASN A 70 11.97 -7.46 -36.29
CA ASN A 70 11.42 -6.91 -37.54
C ASN A 70 10.00 -6.32 -37.39
N LYS A 71 9.39 -6.33 -36.19
CA LYS A 71 8.00 -5.92 -35.95
C LYS A 71 7.94 -4.56 -35.26
N GLU A 72 8.37 -4.53 -34.01
CA GLU A 72 8.33 -3.37 -33.12
C GLU A 72 9.74 -2.79 -32.92
N GLY A 73 10.79 -3.39 -33.47
CA GLY A 73 12.16 -2.91 -33.30
C GLY A 73 12.72 -3.18 -31.91
N ARG A 74 12.08 -4.05 -31.12
CA ARG A 74 12.53 -4.37 -29.76
C ARG A 74 13.83 -5.17 -29.80
N TRP A 75 14.78 -4.82 -28.96
CA TRP A 75 16.02 -5.56 -28.75
C TRP A 75 16.23 -5.87 -27.27
N GLN A 76 16.99 -6.91 -26.97
CA GLN A 76 17.37 -7.26 -25.60
C GLN A 76 18.78 -7.88 -25.58
N ALA A 77 19.56 -7.54 -24.57
CA ALA A 77 20.87 -8.12 -24.29
C ALA A 77 20.88 -8.66 -22.86
N GLU A 78 21.28 -9.91 -22.70
CA GLU A 78 21.38 -10.59 -21.40
C GLU A 78 22.85 -10.75 -21.01
N PHE A 79 23.18 -10.33 -19.79
CA PHE A 79 24.48 -10.48 -19.17
C PHE A 79 24.40 -11.48 -18.00
N PRO A 80 25.49 -12.20 -17.71
CA PRO A 80 25.55 -13.09 -16.55
C PRO A 80 25.23 -12.37 -15.23
N ALA A 81 24.82 -13.17 -14.24
CA ALA A 81 24.69 -12.67 -12.87
C ALA A 81 26.02 -12.13 -12.35
N ARG A 82 25.93 -11.08 -11.53
CA ARG A 82 27.09 -10.43 -10.89
C ARG A 82 26.84 -10.29 -9.40
N GLU A 83 27.92 -10.40 -8.62
CA GLU A 83 27.92 -10.09 -7.19
C GLU A 83 27.73 -8.58 -6.96
N ALA A 84 27.36 -8.21 -5.73
CA ALA A 84 27.27 -6.81 -5.36
C ALA A 84 28.60 -6.07 -5.56
N SER A 85 28.54 -4.88 -6.17
CA SER A 85 29.70 -3.98 -6.29
C SER A 85 29.26 -2.53 -6.30
N GLY A 86 29.94 -1.72 -5.47
CA GLY A 86 29.84 -0.27 -5.46
C GLY A 86 30.76 0.42 -6.48
N ASP A 87 31.52 -0.34 -7.27
CA ASP A 87 32.35 0.21 -8.33
C ASP A 87 31.48 0.61 -9.53
N PRO A 88 31.54 1.88 -9.98
CA PRO A 88 30.66 2.37 -11.03
C PRO A 88 30.99 1.74 -12.38
N LEU A 89 29.97 1.20 -13.04
CA LEU A 89 30.04 0.70 -14.41
C LEU A 89 29.50 1.75 -15.38
N LYS A 90 29.92 1.62 -16.65
CA LYS A 90 29.38 2.35 -17.78
C LYS A 90 28.54 1.41 -18.64
N LEU A 91 27.33 1.86 -19.03
CA LEU A 91 26.48 1.19 -20.00
C LEU A 91 26.48 1.99 -21.30
N VAL A 92 26.86 1.34 -22.41
CA VAL A 92 26.88 1.95 -23.75
C VAL A 92 26.03 1.09 -24.68
N ILE A 93 25.08 1.70 -25.36
CA ILE A 93 24.19 1.05 -26.33
C ILE A 93 24.40 1.74 -27.68
N GLN A 94 24.69 0.98 -28.73
CA GLN A 94 25.00 1.53 -30.06
C GLN A 94 24.20 0.81 -31.15
N SER A 95 23.69 1.56 -32.12
CA SER A 95 23.05 1.03 -33.33
C SER A 95 23.33 1.97 -34.49
N GLY A 96 24.21 1.57 -35.41
CA GLY A 96 24.69 2.45 -36.47
C GLY A 96 25.43 3.66 -35.89
N ALA A 97 24.96 4.87 -36.18
CA ALA A 97 25.55 6.12 -35.66
C ALA A 97 24.97 6.54 -34.29
N ASP A 98 23.83 5.98 -33.88
CA ASP A 98 23.19 6.36 -32.62
C ASP A 98 23.91 5.68 -31.45
N THR A 99 24.19 6.44 -30.39
CA THR A 99 24.83 5.94 -29.15
C THR A 99 24.12 6.50 -27.93
N ILE A 100 23.73 5.64 -27.00
CA ILE A 100 23.26 5.99 -25.66
C ILE A 100 24.34 5.61 -24.66
N THR A 101 24.68 6.52 -23.75
CA THR A 101 25.65 6.29 -22.69
C THR A 101 25.01 6.59 -21.34
N MET A 102 25.16 5.66 -20.39
CA MET A 102 24.76 5.82 -19.00
C MET A 102 25.94 5.50 -18.09
N GLU A 103 26.10 6.26 -17.02
CA GLU A 103 27.25 6.22 -16.11
C GLU A 103 26.79 6.01 -14.66
N ASP A 104 27.72 5.69 -13.76
CA ASP A 104 27.43 5.36 -12.35
C ASP A 104 26.41 4.23 -12.18
N ILE A 105 26.58 3.14 -12.95
CA ILE A 105 25.72 1.96 -12.83
C ILE A 105 26.30 1.02 -11.78
N LEU A 106 25.57 0.79 -10.68
CA LEU A 106 26.00 -0.09 -9.58
C LEU A 106 25.33 -1.46 -9.65
N ILE A 107 25.95 -2.47 -9.05
CA ILE A 107 25.35 -3.82 -8.91
C ILE A 107 24.95 -4.06 -7.45
N GLY A 108 23.67 -4.30 -7.19
CA GLY A 108 23.12 -4.38 -5.83
C GLY A 108 21.72 -4.96 -5.78
N ASP A 109 20.96 -4.68 -4.72
CA ASP A 109 19.57 -5.16 -4.62
C ASP A 109 18.56 -4.07 -4.95
N ILE A 110 17.54 -4.42 -5.74
CA ILE A 110 16.43 -3.52 -6.11
C ILE A 110 15.16 -3.90 -5.36
N TRP A 111 14.59 -2.95 -4.62
CA TRP A 111 13.32 -3.11 -3.93
C TRP A 111 12.24 -2.18 -4.51
N VAL A 112 11.04 -2.69 -4.75
CA VAL A 112 9.93 -1.87 -5.26
C VAL A 112 9.05 -1.40 -4.11
N MET A 113 8.85 -0.08 -4.01
CA MET A 113 7.94 0.56 -3.05
C MET A 113 6.59 0.78 -3.75
N PHE A 114 5.65 -0.14 -3.56
CA PHE A 114 4.38 -0.18 -4.27
C PHE A 114 3.19 0.16 -3.36
N GLY A 115 2.11 0.69 -3.95
CA GLY A 115 0.88 1.02 -3.21
C GLY A 115 0.37 2.42 -3.53
N GLN A 116 0.01 3.19 -2.51
CA GLN A 116 -0.64 4.51 -2.67
C GLN A 116 0.08 5.65 -1.95
N SER A 117 -0.63 6.76 -1.68
CA SER A 117 -0.10 8.03 -1.18
C SER A 117 0.74 7.93 0.09
N ASN A 118 0.45 7.01 1.02
CA ASN A 118 1.26 6.82 2.22
C ASN A 118 2.62 6.17 1.92
N MET A 119 2.73 5.35 0.86
CA MET A 119 4.00 4.86 0.32
C MET A 119 4.74 5.96 -0.46
N ALA A 120 4.02 6.71 -1.30
CA ALA A 120 4.57 7.78 -2.15
C ALA A 120 5.00 9.05 -1.37
N PHE A 121 4.76 9.09 -0.07
CA PHE A 121 4.89 10.28 0.76
C PHE A 121 6.35 10.63 0.96
N GLY A 122 6.73 11.87 0.63
CA GLY A 122 8.11 12.33 0.68
C GLY A 122 8.69 12.43 2.09
N LEU A 123 9.95 12.05 2.26
CA LEU A 123 10.73 12.15 3.50
C LEU A 123 10.72 13.59 4.06
N GLY A 124 10.84 14.59 3.19
CA GLY A 124 10.87 16.02 3.56
C GLY A 124 9.58 16.53 4.22
N LYS A 125 8.50 15.74 4.22
CA LYS A 125 7.22 16.09 4.84
C LYS A 125 6.99 15.36 6.17
N THR A 126 7.95 14.57 6.64
CA THR A 126 7.83 13.77 7.87
C THR A 126 8.21 14.55 9.11
N HIS A 127 7.87 14.00 10.29
CA HIS A 127 8.08 14.68 11.57
C HIS A 127 9.56 14.93 11.93
N GLN A 128 10.48 14.08 11.46
CA GLN A 128 11.94 14.17 11.72
C GLN A 128 12.72 14.36 10.42
N ALA A 129 12.14 15.11 9.48
CA ALA A 129 12.69 15.25 8.14
C ALA A 129 14.10 15.87 8.15
N ASP A 130 14.34 16.89 8.98
CA ASP A 130 15.61 17.59 9.11
C ASP A 130 16.78 16.65 9.46
N MET A 131 16.61 15.83 10.49
CA MET A 131 17.63 14.88 10.95
C MET A 131 17.86 13.76 9.93
N GLU A 132 16.80 13.24 9.32
CA GLU A 132 16.92 12.20 8.29
C GLU A 132 17.59 12.74 7.02
N ILE A 133 17.28 13.97 6.61
CA ILE A 133 17.88 14.62 5.45
C ILE A 133 19.37 14.88 5.69
N LEU A 134 19.74 15.40 6.86
CA LEU A 134 21.15 15.66 7.21
C LEU A 134 21.99 14.37 7.18
N GLN A 135 21.40 13.23 7.56
CA GLN A 135 22.03 11.90 7.56
C GLN A 135 21.83 11.12 6.26
N GLY A 136 21.26 11.76 5.23
CA GLY A 136 20.89 11.16 3.95
C GLY A 136 22.05 10.89 3.00
N ASN A 137 23.30 11.25 3.37
CA ASN A 137 24.48 10.99 2.55
C ASN A 137 24.81 9.48 2.50
N GLN A 138 24.24 8.78 1.53
CA GLN A 138 24.40 7.35 1.32
C GLN A 138 24.64 7.09 -0.17
N PRO A 139 25.88 7.24 -0.65
CA PRO A 139 26.21 7.13 -2.07
C PRO A 139 26.12 5.71 -2.63
N LEU A 140 25.59 4.73 -1.89
CA LEU A 140 25.21 3.41 -2.38
C LEU A 140 23.68 3.20 -2.39
N LEU A 141 22.90 4.17 -1.92
CA LEU A 141 21.45 4.18 -2.00
C LEU A 141 20.99 5.02 -3.19
N ARG A 142 20.07 4.48 -3.99
CA ARG A 142 19.48 5.14 -5.17
C ARG A 142 17.96 5.05 -5.15
N GLN A 143 17.27 6.04 -5.72
CA GLN A 143 15.84 5.96 -5.98
C GLN A 143 15.51 6.28 -7.44
N CYS A 144 14.65 5.47 -8.06
CA CYS A 144 13.91 5.86 -9.27
C CYS A 144 12.43 6.05 -8.87
N ARG A 145 11.82 7.16 -9.28
CA ARG A 145 10.39 7.42 -8.97
C ARG A 145 9.57 7.45 -10.25
N ILE A 146 8.62 6.54 -10.32
CA ILE A 146 7.64 6.43 -11.41
C ILE A 146 6.34 7.07 -10.93
N SER A 147 5.97 8.17 -11.57
CA SER A 147 4.77 8.96 -11.30
C SER A 147 3.53 8.35 -11.98
N SER A 148 2.36 8.91 -11.67
CA SER A 148 1.07 8.43 -12.18
C SER A 148 1.05 8.32 -13.71
N ASN A 149 0.75 7.13 -14.21
CA ASN A 149 0.59 6.85 -15.62
C ASN A 149 -0.43 5.72 -15.80
N GLU A 150 -1.66 5.90 -15.33
CA GLU A 150 -2.68 4.85 -15.40
C GLU A 150 -3.10 4.56 -16.84
N GLN A 151 -3.18 3.28 -17.22
CA GLN A 151 -3.46 2.84 -18.58
C GLN A 151 -4.40 1.63 -18.60
N ALA A 152 -5.27 1.59 -19.61
CA ALA A 152 -6.23 0.49 -19.76
C ALA A 152 -5.58 -0.83 -20.17
N THR A 153 -4.41 -0.78 -20.82
CA THR A 153 -3.63 -1.93 -21.25
C THR A 153 -2.20 -1.81 -20.76
N LEU A 154 -1.53 -2.95 -20.56
CA LEU A 154 -0.13 -3.01 -20.16
C LEU A 154 0.74 -2.28 -21.20
N GLN A 155 1.50 -1.30 -20.73
CA GLN A 155 2.46 -0.58 -21.55
C GLN A 155 3.81 -1.30 -21.55
N THR A 156 4.58 -1.09 -22.60
CA THR A 156 5.91 -1.67 -22.79
C THR A 156 7.04 -0.72 -22.42
N ASP A 157 6.74 0.56 -22.13
CA ASP A 157 7.72 1.58 -21.75
C ASP A 157 7.17 2.60 -20.74
N ILE A 158 8.10 3.24 -20.02
CA ILE A 158 7.80 4.35 -19.10
C ILE A 158 8.03 5.66 -19.85
N PRO A 159 7.00 6.49 -20.08
CA PRO A 159 7.18 7.76 -20.77
C PRO A 159 8.00 8.73 -19.90
N ALA A 160 8.86 9.56 -20.51
CA ALA A 160 9.73 10.50 -19.78
C ALA A 160 8.97 11.37 -18.76
N ARG A 161 7.75 11.84 -19.10
CA ARG A 161 6.88 12.60 -18.19
C ARG A 161 6.47 11.86 -16.90
N ALA A 162 6.61 10.54 -16.87
CA ALA A 162 6.29 9.69 -15.73
C ALA A 162 7.53 9.34 -14.91
N LEU A 163 8.74 9.74 -15.30
CA LEU A 163 9.95 9.59 -14.50
C LEU A 163 10.25 10.91 -13.80
N ALA A 164 10.34 10.90 -12.48
CA ALA A 164 10.79 12.08 -11.76
C ALA A 164 12.31 12.22 -11.86
N ASN A 165 12.82 13.45 -11.95
CA ASN A 165 14.25 13.77 -12.02
C ASN A 165 14.98 13.04 -13.17
N ASP A 166 14.27 12.78 -14.26
CA ASP A 166 14.79 12.07 -15.45
C ASP A 166 15.39 10.68 -15.15
N GLY A 167 14.99 10.03 -14.04
CA GLY A 167 15.35 8.65 -13.73
C GLY A 167 15.88 8.41 -12.31
N TRP A 168 17.02 7.74 -12.20
CA TRP A 168 17.63 7.34 -10.92
C TRP A 168 18.41 8.50 -10.28
N VAL A 169 18.21 8.68 -8.98
CA VAL A 169 18.87 9.71 -8.18
C VAL A 169 19.68 9.11 -7.02
N VAL A 170 20.87 9.67 -6.79
CA VAL A 170 21.76 9.37 -5.65
C VAL A 170 21.16 9.90 -4.36
N ALA A 171 21.22 9.12 -3.27
CA ALA A 171 20.82 9.60 -1.94
C ALA A 171 21.90 10.51 -1.33
N ASP A 172 21.59 11.80 -1.25
CA ASP A 172 22.37 12.80 -0.55
C ASP A 172 21.44 13.82 0.14
N PRO A 173 21.95 14.71 1.03
CA PRO A 173 21.11 15.68 1.74
C PRO A 173 20.30 16.65 0.87
N LYS A 174 20.64 16.82 -0.41
CA LYS A 174 19.88 17.65 -1.36
C LYS A 174 18.75 16.86 -2.03
N THR A 175 18.85 15.55 -2.14
CA THR A 175 17.91 14.71 -2.90
C THR A 175 16.94 13.93 -2.01
N VAL A 176 17.37 13.45 -0.83
CA VAL A 176 16.58 12.49 -0.03
C VAL A 176 15.25 13.05 0.47
N ALA A 177 15.09 14.37 0.54
CA ALA A 177 13.80 15.00 0.87
C ALA A 177 12.67 14.55 -0.07
N GLY A 178 12.99 14.25 -1.34
CA GLY A 178 12.06 13.77 -2.36
C GLY A 178 11.82 12.26 -2.34
N PHE A 179 12.54 11.50 -1.52
CA PHE A 179 12.42 10.04 -1.47
C PHE A 179 11.14 9.61 -0.77
N SER A 180 10.63 8.42 -1.10
CA SER A 180 9.60 7.78 -0.27
C SER A 180 10.10 7.69 1.17
N ALA A 181 9.35 8.22 2.14
CA ALA A 181 9.76 8.21 3.53
C ALA A 181 9.90 6.79 4.09
N ILE A 182 8.96 5.91 3.74
CA ILE A 182 8.99 4.50 4.13
C ILE A 182 10.12 3.79 3.38
N GLY A 183 10.24 4.02 2.07
CA GLY A 183 11.28 3.43 1.24
C GLY A 183 12.69 3.82 1.67
N HIS A 184 12.93 5.10 1.96
CA HIS A 184 14.21 5.59 2.48
C HIS A 184 14.53 4.96 3.84
N ALA A 185 13.59 4.97 4.80
CA ALA A 185 13.81 4.36 6.11
C ALA A 185 14.12 2.86 6.01
N PHE A 186 13.47 2.15 5.10
CA PHE A 186 13.76 0.74 4.80
C PHE A 186 15.16 0.58 4.21
N ALA A 187 15.39 1.19 3.04
CA ALA A 187 16.59 0.98 2.23
C ALA A 187 17.85 1.50 2.91
N SER A 188 17.77 2.62 3.63
CA SER A 188 18.85 3.16 4.45
C SER A 188 19.34 2.15 5.50
N ARG A 189 18.44 1.43 6.17
CA ARG A 189 18.85 0.43 7.16
C ARG A 189 19.38 -0.85 6.54
N VAL A 190 18.79 -1.29 5.44
CA VAL A 190 19.29 -2.45 4.70
C VAL A 190 20.68 -2.16 4.12
N GLN A 191 20.87 -1.01 3.45
CA GLN A 191 22.14 -0.56 2.88
C GLN A 191 23.23 -0.49 3.94
N ARG A 192 22.97 0.18 5.08
CA ARG A 192 23.96 0.30 6.17
C ARG A 192 24.31 -1.05 6.82
N ALA A 193 23.36 -1.97 6.90
CA ALA A 193 23.59 -3.28 7.50
C ALA A 193 24.40 -4.21 6.59
N LEU A 194 24.20 -4.12 5.27
CA LEU A 194 24.82 -5.03 4.30
C LEU A 194 26.07 -4.45 3.63
N GLY A 195 26.21 -3.12 3.58
CA GLY A 195 27.33 -2.44 2.91
C GLY A 195 27.30 -2.50 1.37
N ILE A 196 26.22 -2.96 0.77
CA ILE A 196 26.06 -3.11 -0.70
C ILE A 196 25.19 -1.98 -1.29
N PRO A 197 25.20 -1.77 -2.63
CA PRO A 197 24.25 -0.88 -3.28
C PRO A 197 22.81 -1.35 -3.11
N ILE A 198 21.91 -0.41 -2.82
CA ILE A 198 20.46 -0.63 -2.72
C ILE A 198 19.76 0.37 -3.62
N GLY A 199 18.97 -0.11 -4.58
CA GLY A 199 18.06 0.68 -5.38
C GLY A 199 16.63 0.54 -4.86
N ILE A 200 15.90 1.65 -4.77
CA ILE A 200 14.44 1.61 -4.59
C ILE A 200 13.70 2.19 -5.80
N ILE A 201 12.63 1.52 -6.21
CA ILE A 201 11.69 2.05 -7.20
C ILE A 201 10.44 2.53 -6.45
N ASP A 202 10.26 3.84 -6.31
CA ASP A 202 9.01 4.43 -5.81
C ASP A 202 7.95 4.39 -6.91
N ASN A 203 7.02 3.44 -6.79
CA ASN A 203 5.98 3.15 -7.77
C ASN A 203 4.58 3.31 -7.17
N ALA A 204 4.40 4.23 -6.23
CA ALA A 204 3.13 4.38 -5.52
C ALA A 204 2.21 5.46 -6.14
N ARG A 205 0.91 5.15 -6.27
CA ARG A 205 -0.10 6.04 -6.83
C ARG A 205 -1.11 6.48 -5.76
N GLY A 206 -1.05 7.75 -5.35
CA GLY A 206 -1.99 8.32 -4.38
C GLY A 206 -3.45 8.21 -4.79
N GLY A 207 -4.31 7.58 -3.99
CA GLY A 207 -5.73 7.35 -4.30
C GLY A 207 -6.02 6.09 -5.11
N ALA A 208 -5.01 5.24 -5.36
CA ALA A 208 -5.24 3.93 -5.96
C ALA A 208 -6.04 3.00 -5.03
N SER A 209 -6.97 2.23 -5.60
CA SER A 209 -7.52 1.04 -4.94
C SER A 209 -6.74 -0.21 -5.34
N LEU A 210 -6.81 -1.28 -4.55
CA LEU A 210 -6.08 -2.53 -4.80
C LEU A 210 -6.38 -3.13 -6.18
N GLU A 211 -7.61 -2.99 -6.66
CA GLU A 211 -8.07 -3.41 -7.98
C GLU A 211 -7.16 -2.89 -9.12
N SER A 212 -6.67 -1.65 -9.01
CA SER A 212 -5.79 -1.06 -10.03
C SER A 212 -4.35 -1.55 -9.98
N LEU A 213 -3.95 -2.22 -8.89
CA LEU A 213 -2.58 -2.60 -8.58
C LEU A 213 -2.29 -4.08 -8.87
N VAL A 214 -3.34 -4.86 -9.14
CA VAL A 214 -3.26 -6.29 -9.45
C VAL A 214 -3.00 -6.48 -10.95
N PRO A 215 -2.11 -7.40 -11.37
CA PRO A 215 -1.91 -7.71 -12.79
C PRO A 215 -3.20 -8.18 -13.47
N ARG A 216 -3.50 -7.69 -14.68
CA ARG A 216 -4.79 -7.95 -15.35
C ARG A 216 -5.07 -9.43 -15.59
N HIS A 217 -4.05 -10.23 -15.89
CA HIS A 217 -4.20 -11.66 -16.17
C HIS A 217 -4.67 -12.45 -14.94
N LYS A 218 -4.36 -11.99 -13.72
CA LYS A 218 -4.75 -12.67 -12.48
C LYS A 218 -6.23 -12.51 -12.14
N PHE A 219 -6.94 -11.56 -12.76
CA PHE A 219 -8.38 -11.37 -12.48
C PHE A 219 -9.22 -12.58 -12.90
N ASP A 220 -8.80 -13.31 -13.94
CA ASP A 220 -9.53 -14.48 -14.43
C ASP A 220 -9.36 -15.73 -13.54
N ASP A 221 -8.41 -15.71 -12.60
CA ASP A 221 -8.12 -16.84 -11.70
C ASP A 221 -9.12 -16.97 -10.54
N HIS A 222 -10.00 -15.99 -10.34
CA HIS A 222 -10.98 -16.05 -9.27
C HIS A 222 -12.32 -15.39 -9.66
N PRO A 223 -13.49 -16.03 -9.43
CA PRO A 223 -14.79 -15.50 -9.84
C PRO A 223 -15.12 -14.09 -9.32
N ILE A 224 -14.78 -13.79 -8.06
CA ILE A 224 -14.97 -12.44 -7.47
C ILE A 224 -14.13 -11.37 -8.20
N ALA A 225 -12.88 -11.70 -8.56
CA ALA A 225 -12.01 -10.78 -9.28
C ALA A 225 -12.51 -10.61 -10.72
N LYS A 226 -12.80 -11.73 -11.40
CA LYS A 226 -13.33 -11.74 -12.77
C LYS A 226 -14.60 -10.90 -12.90
N ARG A 227 -15.58 -11.08 -12.01
CA ARG A 227 -16.81 -10.28 -12.00
C ARG A 227 -16.54 -8.78 -11.93
N TYR A 228 -15.55 -8.36 -11.14
CA TYR A 228 -15.14 -6.96 -11.08
C TYR A 228 -14.50 -6.50 -12.39
N ALA A 229 -13.57 -7.26 -12.96
CA ALA A 229 -12.93 -6.94 -14.24
C ALA A 229 -13.96 -6.84 -15.38
N ASP A 230 -14.88 -7.80 -15.49
CA ASP A 230 -15.94 -7.80 -16.50
C ASP A 230 -16.82 -6.53 -16.37
N SER A 231 -17.06 -6.03 -15.14
CA SER A 231 -17.79 -4.77 -14.93
C SER A 231 -17.01 -3.53 -15.41
N VAL A 232 -15.67 -3.57 -15.34
CA VAL A 232 -14.81 -2.52 -15.89
C VAL A 232 -14.82 -2.60 -17.41
N ASP A 233 -14.69 -3.79 -17.98
CA ASP A 233 -14.71 -4.01 -19.43
C ASP A 233 -16.03 -3.55 -20.05
N LYS A 234 -17.16 -3.82 -19.38
CA LYS A 234 -18.47 -3.27 -19.76
C LYS A 234 -18.48 -1.74 -19.74
N ARG A 235 -17.95 -1.11 -18.68
CA ARG A 235 -17.87 0.37 -18.62
C ARG A 235 -16.97 0.94 -19.71
N ILE A 236 -15.92 0.23 -20.13
CA ILE A 236 -15.07 0.64 -21.26
C ILE A 236 -15.86 0.59 -22.56
N ALA A 237 -16.58 -0.52 -22.80
CA ALA A 237 -17.39 -0.70 -24.01
C ALA A 237 -18.52 0.34 -24.12
N ASP A 238 -19.13 0.70 -22.99
CA ASP A 238 -20.25 1.65 -22.92
C ASP A 238 -19.79 3.13 -22.83
N PHE A 239 -18.49 3.42 -22.82
CA PHE A 239 -17.99 4.78 -22.55
C PHE A 239 -18.04 5.71 -23.76
N ASP A 240 -18.81 6.79 -23.65
CA ASP A 240 -18.76 7.93 -24.57
C ASP A 240 -17.96 9.10 -23.96
N PRO A 241 -16.77 9.46 -24.52
CA PRO A 241 -15.98 10.59 -24.03
C PRO A 241 -16.65 11.95 -24.24
N ASP A 242 -17.51 12.12 -25.25
CA ASP A 242 -18.22 13.37 -25.51
C ASP A 242 -19.38 13.56 -24.55
N GLU A 243 -20.13 12.51 -24.25
CA GLU A 243 -21.15 12.54 -23.21
C GLU A 243 -20.50 12.89 -21.86
N LYS A 244 -19.37 12.24 -21.53
CA LYS A 244 -18.61 12.55 -20.32
C LYS A 244 -18.15 14.01 -20.28
N LEU A 245 -17.65 14.53 -21.39
CA LEU A 245 -17.22 15.92 -21.51
C LEU A 245 -18.39 16.89 -21.37
N ALA A 246 -19.53 16.61 -21.99
CA ALA A 246 -20.74 17.42 -21.87
C ALA A 246 -21.19 17.52 -20.41
N GLY A 247 -21.19 16.40 -19.67
CA GLY A 247 -21.46 16.39 -18.24
C GLY A 247 -20.48 17.24 -17.41
N LYS A 248 -19.19 17.22 -17.77
CA LYS A 248 -18.15 18.08 -17.13
C LYS A 248 -18.36 19.55 -17.42
N ILE A 249 -18.71 19.90 -18.66
CA ILE A 249 -19.01 21.28 -19.07
C ILE A 249 -20.22 21.79 -18.29
N ALA A 250 -21.31 21.01 -18.20
CA ALA A 250 -22.49 21.40 -17.43
C ALA A 250 -22.17 21.61 -15.94
N GLY A 251 -21.31 20.76 -15.35
CA GLY A 251 -20.82 20.93 -13.97
C GLY A 251 -19.96 22.18 -13.79
N TRP A 252 -19.09 22.46 -14.76
CA TRP A 252 -18.27 23.67 -14.80
C TRP A 252 -19.12 24.94 -14.91
N GLU A 253 -20.15 24.95 -15.76
CA GLU A 253 -21.09 26.07 -15.90
C GLU A 253 -21.80 26.39 -14.58
N ARG A 254 -22.30 25.36 -13.88
CA ARG A 254 -22.90 25.52 -12.54
C ARG A 254 -21.92 26.12 -11.53
N LYS A 255 -20.66 25.66 -11.54
CA LYS A 255 -19.61 26.19 -10.65
C LYS A 255 -19.29 27.65 -10.97
N CYS A 256 -19.13 28.00 -12.25
CA CYS A 256 -18.90 29.37 -12.67
C CYS A 256 -20.07 30.29 -12.29
N ALA A 257 -21.32 29.83 -12.47
CA ALA A 257 -22.49 30.57 -12.02
C ALA A 257 -22.48 30.82 -10.50
N GLN A 258 -22.09 29.82 -9.70
CA GLN A 258 -21.95 29.99 -8.24
C GLN A 258 -20.82 30.96 -7.86
N LEU A 259 -19.68 30.91 -8.55
CA LEU A 259 -18.54 31.79 -8.30
C LEU A 259 -18.86 33.24 -8.69
N ARG A 260 -19.58 33.46 -9.80
CA ARG A 260 -20.09 34.79 -10.18
C ARG A 260 -21.04 35.36 -9.14
N LYS A 261 -21.96 34.54 -8.59
CA LYS A 261 -22.83 34.93 -7.46
C LYS A 261 -22.04 35.31 -6.20
N LYS A 262 -20.84 34.76 -6.00
CA LYS A 262 -19.92 35.09 -4.91
C LYS A 262 -18.99 36.26 -5.22
N GLY A 263 -19.18 36.97 -6.34
CA GLY A 263 -18.34 38.12 -6.74
C GLY A 263 -16.93 37.72 -7.19
N THR A 264 -16.71 36.47 -7.61
CA THR A 264 -15.40 36.04 -8.12
C THR A 264 -15.13 36.69 -9.49
N PRO A 265 -13.98 37.34 -9.70
CA PRO A 265 -13.60 37.91 -11.00
C PRO A 265 -13.48 36.86 -12.11
N GLU A 266 -13.79 37.24 -13.35
CA GLU A 266 -13.79 36.30 -14.50
C GLU A 266 -12.40 35.69 -14.77
N ASN A 267 -11.32 36.45 -14.55
CA ASN A 267 -9.94 35.96 -14.68
C ASN A 267 -9.53 34.93 -13.59
N LYS A 268 -10.36 34.72 -12.57
CA LYS A 268 -10.20 33.67 -11.54
C LYS A 268 -11.15 32.50 -11.76
N MET A 269 -11.90 32.47 -12.87
CA MET A 269 -12.76 31.33 -13.20
C MET A 269 -11.93 30.10 -13.54
N PRO A 270 -12.41 28.90 -13.16
CA PRO A 270 -11.75 27.67 -13.59
C PRO A 270 -11.78 27.56 -15.13
N PRO A 271 -10.76 26.96 -15.77
CA PRO A 271 -10.76 26.77 -17.22
C PRO A 271 -11.90 25.84 -17.66
N LYS A 272 -12.46 26.10 -18.85
CA LYS A 272 -13.51 25.24 -19.43
C LYS A 272 -12.95 23.84 -19.72
N PRO A 273 -13.65 22.76 -19.33
CA PRO A 273 -13.22 21.40 -19.64
C PRO A 273 -13.13 21.14 -21.15
N THR A 274 -12.15 20.32 -21.55
CA THR A 274 -11.93 19.82 -22.91
C THR A 274 -11.67 18.31 -22.83
N ARG A 275 -11.66 17.61 -23.98
CA ARG A 275 -11.28 16.18 -23.99
C ARG A 275 -9.89 15.96 -23.37
N ALA A 276 -8.94 16.85 -23.64
CA ALA A 276 -7.58 16.78 -23.09
C ALA A 276 -7.51 17.02 -21.58
N SER A 277 -8.53 17.63 -20.96
CA SER A 277 -8.59 17.85 -19.51
C SER A 277 -9.38 16.77 -18.76
N LEU A 278 -9.94 15.77 -19.46
CA LEU A 278 -10.46 14.57 -18.82
C LEU A 278 -9.33 13.85 -18.09
N ARG A 279 -9.54 13.60 -16.81
CA ARG A 279 -8.54 12.93 -15.97
C ARG A 279 -8.68 11.42 -16.11
N SER A 280 -7.66 10.68 -15.69
CA SER A 280 -7.71 9.22 -15.64
C SER A 280 -8.94 8.69 -14.88
N TRP A 281 -9.33 9.34 -13.78
CA TRP A 281 -10.58 9.09 -13.03
C TRP A 281 -11.88 9.17 -13.85
N ASP A 282 -11.87 9.89 -14.96
CA ASP A 282 -13.06 10.12 -15.78
C ASP A 282 -13.20 9.07 -16.90
N ILE A 283 -12.18 8.24 -17.12
CA ILE A 283 -12.06 7.32 -18.25
C ILE A 283 -12.02 5.88 -17.71
N PRO A 284 -13.03 5.04 -17.97
CA PRO A 284 -13.01 3.62 -17.61
C PRO A 284 -11.76 2.91 -18.12
N GLY A 285 -11.23 1.97 -17.33
CA GLY A 285 -9.96 1.29 -17.58
C GLY A 285 -8.72 2.13 -17.24
N LYS A 286 -8.84 3.47 -17.12
CA LYS A 286 -7.75 4.35 -16.70
C LYS A 286 -7.94 4.93 -15.30
N SER A 287 -9.13 4.82 -14.72
CA SER A 287 -9.33 5.23 -13.33
C SER A 287 -8.37 4.45 -12.43
N PRO A 288 -7.73 5.09 -11.44
CA PRO A 288 -6.83 4.43 -10.47
C PRO A 288 -7.57 3.49 -9.50
N SER A 289 -8.86 3.25 -9.73
CA SER A 289 -9.61 2.21 -9.04
C SER A 289 -10.01 1.08 -9.97
N ASP A 290 -9.79 1.20 -11.28
CA ASP A 290 -10.19 0.21 -12.28
C ASP A 290 -9.17 -0.90 -12.41
N ALA A 291 -9.63 -2.11 -12.76
CA ALA A 291 -8.82 -3.32 -12.82
C ALA A 291 -7.49 -3.10 -13.56
N ALA A 292 -6.38 -3.36 -12.86
CA ALA A 292 -5.00 -3.27 -13.35
C ALA A 292 -4.52 -1.91 -13.89
N SER A 293 -5.31 -0.82 -13.81
CA SER A 293 -4.99 0.42 -14.51
C SER A 293 -3.66 1.05 -14.09
N CYS A 294 -3.33 1.02 -12.80
CA CYS A 294 -2.05 1.50 -12.27
C CYS A 294 -0.94 0.48 -12.58
N TYR A 295 -1.20 -0.82 -12.42
CA TYR A 295 -0.23 -1.86 -12.78
C TYR A 295 0.26 -1.72 -14.22
N ASN A 296 -0.70 -1.56 -15.15
CA ASN A 296 -0.50 -1.53 -16.59
C ASN A 296 0.43 -0.41 -17.08
N GLY A 297 0.43 0.76 -16.44
CA GLY A 297 1.29 1.86 -16.86
C GLY A 297 2.36 2.25 -15.84
N MET A 298 2.48 1.50 -14.73
CA MET A 298 3.46 1.76 -13.67
C MET A 298 4.29 0.52 -13.29
N PHE A 299 3.73 -0.47 -12.57
CA PHE A 299 4.52 -1.59 -12.03
C PHE A 299 4.87 -2.64 -13.10
N GLY A 300 3.89 -3.04 -13.91
CA GLY A 300 4.06 -4.08 -14.93
C GLY A 300 4.94 -3.65 -16.09
N VAL A 301 5.18 -2.34 -16.25
CA VAL A 301 5.91 -1.76 -17.38
C VAL A 301 7.39 -2.16 -17.39
N PHE A 302 7.99 -2.31 -16.21
CA PHE A 302 9.40 -2.71 -16.09
C PHE A 302 9.56 -4.22 -15.82
N LYS A 303 8.55 -5.04 -16.12
CA LYS A 303 8.69 -6.50 -16.05
C LYS A 303 9.84 -6.95 -16.95
N GLY A 304 10.74 -7.77 -16.41
CA GLY A 304 12.02 -8.11 -17.04
C GLY A 304 13.24 -7.48 -16.35
N LEU A 305 13.04 -6.43 -15.54
CA LEU A 305 14.07 -5.98 -14.59
C LEU A 305 14.14 -6.99 -13.43
N GLY A 306 15.33 -7.49 -13.10
CA GLY A 306 15.52 -8.25 -11.87
C GLY A 306 15.22 -7.39 -10.64
N ILE A 307 14.48 -7.94 -9.68
CA ILE A 307 14.21 -7.29 -8.38
C ILE A 307 14.47 -8.26 -7.23
N LYS A 308 14.76 -7.71 -6.05
CA LYS A 308 14.98 -8.44 -4.80
C LYS A 308 13.70 -8.66 -4.01
N GLY A 309 12.75 -7.74 -4.08
CA GLY A 309 11.47 -7.83 -3.35
C GLY A 309 10.60 -6.59 -3.48
N VAL A 310 9.40 -6.66 -2.89
CA VAL A 310 8.39 -5.61 -2.94
C VAL A 310 7.95 -5.25 -1.52
N LEU A 311 7.87 -3.96 -1.21
CA LEU A 311 7.11 -3.47 -0.06
C LEU A 311 5.82 -2.83 -0.55
N PHE A 312 4.70 -3.36 -0.08
CA PHE A 312 3.36 -2.90 -0.45
C PHE A 312 2.72 -2.13 0.70
N HIS A 313 2.21 -0.92 0.43
CA HIS A 313 1.44 -0.16 1.41
C HIS A 313 0.26 0.58 0.78
N GLN A 314 -0.93 0.03 1.00
CA GLN A 314 -2.20 0.54 0.49
C GLN A 314 -3.35 0.30 1.48
N GLY A 315 -4.51 0.93 1.26
CA GLY A 315 -5.75 0.49 1.91
C GLY A 315 -6.79 1.59 2.10
N TYR A 316 -6.41 2.87 2.17
CA TYR A 316 -7.36 3.95 2.47
C TYR A 316 -8.50 4.05 1.47
N ASN A 317 -8.22 3.93 0.16
CA ASN A 317 -9.28 4.06 -0.82
C ASN A 317 -10.31 2.92 -0.70
N ASN A 318 -9.84 1.71 -0.38
CA ASN A 318 -10.70 0.54 -0.13
C ASN A 318 -11.34 0.55 1.27
N ALA A 319 -10.86 1.34 2.23
CA ALA A 319 -11.43 1.40 3.58
C ALA A 319 -12.61 2.38 3.70
N MET A 320 -12.81 3.26 2.71
CA MET A 320 -13.95 4.18 2.68
C MET A 320 -15.26 3.41 2.48
N SER A 321 -16.32 3.77 3.21
CA SER A 321 -17.57 2.99 3.27
C SER A 321 -18.17 2.67 1.89
N SER A 322 -18.11 3.60 0.92
CA SER A 322 -18.63 3.39 -0.44
C SER A 322 -17.88 2.31 -1.23
N ASN A 323 -16.60 2.11 -0.93
CA ASN A 323 -15.68 1.25 -1.68
C ASN A 323 -15.24 0.02 -0.88
N CYS A 324 -15.69 -0.13 0.36
CA CYS A 324 -15.22 -1.18 1.26
C CYS A 324 -15.76 -2.55 0.88
N ARG A 325 -14.84 -3.42 0.43
CA ARG A 325 -15.11 -4.75 -0.12
C ARG A 325 -14.06 -5.76 0.40
N PRO A 326 -14.07 -6.12 1.69
CA PRO A 326 -13.01 -6.91 2.29
C PRO A 326 -12.84 -8.32 1.68
N LYS A 327 -13.93 -8.95 1.23
CA LYS A 327 -13.85 -10.30 0.62
C LYS A 327 -13.11 -10.23 -0.71
N ARG A 328 -13.48 -9.26 -1.56
CA ARG A 328 -12.74 -8.96 -2.80
C ARG A 328 -11.29 -8.58 -2.52
N TYR A 329 -11.06 -7.73 -1.53
CA TYR A 329 -9.71 -7.27 -1.19
C TYR A 329 -8.79 -8.44 -0.80
N ARG A 330 -9.26 -9.39 0.02
CA ARG A 330 -8.50 -10.59 0.41
C ARG A 330 -8.07 -11.41 -0.82
N VAL A 331 -9.00 -11.66 -1.73
CA VAL A 331 -8.74 -12.37 -3.00
C VAL A 331 -7.70 -11.64 -3.83
N LEU A 332 -7.91 -10.33 -4.06
CA LEU A 332 -7.00 -9.52 -4.89
C LEU A 332 -5.61 -9.40 -4.28
N MET A 333 -5.48 -9.39 -2.95
CA MET A 333 -4.17 -9.33 -2.29
C MET A 333 -3.33 -10.57 -2.63
N LYS A 334 -3.93 -11.76 -2.55
CA LYS A 334 -3.27 -13.01 -2.96
C LYS A 334 -2.88 -12.97 -4.44
N LEU A 335 -3.83 -12.64 -5.31
CA LEU A 335 -3.64 -12.60 -6.76
C LEU A 335 -2.56 -11.59 -7.18
N MET A 336 -2.47 -10.45 -6.51
CA MET A 336 -1.43 -9.45 -6.74
C MET A 336 -0.04 -10.03 -6.45
N ILE A 337 0.13 -10.70 -5.30
CA ILE A 337 1.43 -11.29 -4.91
C ILE A 337 1.83 -12.41 -5.87
N GLU A 338 0.90 -13.31 -6.21
CA GLU A 338 1.14 -14.38 -7.18
C GLU A 338 1.47 -13.83 -8.57
N GLY A 339 0.77 -12.79 -9.00
CA GLY A 339 1.02 -12.14 -10.27
C GLY A 339 2.40 -11.46 -10.33
N PHE A 340 2.87 -10.85 -9.24
CA PHE A 340 4.25 -10.34 -9.20
C PHE A 340 5.28 -11.45 -9.36
N ARG A 341 5.08 -12.59 -8.70
CA ARG A 341 5.98 -13.76 -8.81
C ARG A 341 6.01 -14.30 -10.24
N GLU A 342 4.86 -14.35 -10.90
CA GLU A 342 4.73 -14.79 -12.29
C GLU A 342 5.39 -13.82 -13.28
N ASP A 343 5.05 -12.52 -13.21
CA ASP A 343 5.54 -11.51 -14.15
C ASP A 343 7.05 -11.25 -14.01
N PHE A 344 7.62 -11.41 -12.82
CA PHE A 344 9.07 -11.28 -12.55
C PHE A 344 9.81 -12.62 -12.56
N LYS A 345 9.12 -13.72 -12.87
CA LYS A 345 9.66 -15.09 -12.93
C LYS A 345 10.46 -15.47 -11.67
N ASP A 346 9.94 -15.09 -10.51
CA ASP A 346 10.54 -15.36 -9.21
C ASP A 346 9.48 -15.96 -8.28
N PRO A 347 9.35 -17.29 -8.20
CA PRO A 347 8.32 -17.96 -7.40
C PRO A 347 8.47 -17.71 -5.89
N GLU A 348 9.63 -17.23 -5.44
CA GLU A 348 9.93 -16.93 -4.05
C GLU A 348 10.10 -15.44 -3.77
N LEU A 349 9.64 -14.56 -4.69
CA LEU A 349 9.79 -13.12 -4.55
C LEU A 349 9.28 -12.66 -3.17
N PRO A 350 10.14 -12.02 -2.35
CA PRO A 350 9.74 -11.49 -1.06
C PRO A 350 8.74 -10.33 -1.19
N VAL A 351 7.65 -10.39 -0.43
CA VAL A 351 6.66 -9.31 -0.36
C VAL A 351 6.31 -8.95 1.08
N GLY A 352 6.62 -7.71 1.47
CA GLY A 352 6.22 -7.14 2.75
C GLY A 352 4.96 -6.28 2.61
N VAL A 353 3.84 -6.73 3.19
CA VAL A 353 2.58 -5.98 3.23
C VAL A 353 2.56 -5.11 4.49
N ILE A 354 2.86 -3.82 4.34
CA ILE A 354 2.67 -2.84 5.40
C ILE A 354 1.18 -2.56 5.49
N GLY A 355 0.59 -3.01 6.59
CA GLY A 355 -0.84 -2.92 6.83
C GLY A 355 -1.36 -1.49 6.77
N PHE A 356 -2.68 -1.36 6.67
CA PHE A 356 -3.37 -0.10 6.79
C PHE A 356 -2.91 0.63 8.06
N CYS A 357 -2.29 1.80 7.90
CA CYS A 357 -1.79 2.61 9.01
C CYS A 357 -2.93 3.41 9.64
N ALA A 358 -2.79 3.72 10.92
CA ALA A 358 -3.77 4.53 11.64
C ALA A 358 -3.88 5.93 11.02
N GLY A 359 -5.07 6.51 11.08
CA GLY A 359 -5.33 7.87 10.61
C GLY A 359 -6.72 8.35 10.99
N GLY A 360 -6.96 9.65 10.84
CA GLY A 360 -8.15 10.29 11.39
C GLY A 360 -8.07 10.45 12.90
N ILE A 361 -9.20 10.37 13.62
CA ILE A 361 -9.22 10.57 15.07
C ILE A 361 -8.79 9.26 15.77
N PRO A 362 -7.75 9.27 16.62
CA PRO A 362 -7.40 8.13 17.45
C PRO A 362 -8.53 7.74 18.39
N GLN A 363 -8.75 6.43 18.53
CA GLN A 363 -9.62 5.91 19.56
C GLN A 363 -9.08 6.23 20.95
N THR A 364 -10.00 6.62 21.82
CA THR A 364 -9.81 6.80 23.26
C THR A 364 -10.96 6.13 23.97
N ASP A 365 -10.87 6.07 25.29
CA ASP A 365 -11.95 5.62 26.16
C ASP A 365 -13.27 6.38 25.93
N ASP A 366 -13.18 7.67 25.59
CA ASP A 366 -14.36 8.52 25.43
C ASP A 366 -15.07 8.39 24.09
N ASN A 367 -14.45 7.73 23.10
CA ASN A 367 -14.98 7.67 21.74
C ASN A 367 -14.92 6.26 21.11
N PHE A 368 -14.61 5.24 21.92
CA PHE A 368 -14.23 3.90 21.47
C PHE A 368 -15.26 3.29 20.50
N GLU A 369 -16.53 3.21 20.90
CA GLU A 369 -17.60 2.59 20.10
C GLU A 369 -17.84 3.34 18.79
N VAL A 370 -17.81 4.67 18.82
CA VAL A 370 -18.09 5.54 17.66
C VAL A 370 -17.11 5.29 16.52
N TRP A 371 -15.83 5.06 16.83
CA TRP A 371 -14.80 4.82 15.81
C TRP A 371 -14.60 3.34 15.43
N SER A 372 -15.41 2.44 16.00
CA SER A 372 -15.33 0.99 15.74
C SER A 372 -16.21 0.50 14.58
N THR A 373 -16.95 1.38 13.89
CA THR A 373 -17.95 1.01 12.85
C THR A 373 -17.43 1.03 11.41
N GLY A 374 -16.20 1.49 11.18
CA GLY A 374 -15.64 1.69 9.84
C GLY A 374 -15.18 0.41 9.12
N GLY A 375 -14.99 0.52 7.81
CA GLY A 375 -14.47 -0.58 6.96
C GLY A 375 -12.96 -0.86 7.11
N ALA A 376 -12.19 0.10 7.62
CA ALA A 376 -10.74 0.01 7.76
C ALA A 376 -10.20 -1.25 8.47
N PRO A 377 -10.71 -1.67 9.65
CA PRO A 377 -10.22 -2.88 10.30
C PRO A 377 -10.49 -4.15 9.47
N TYR A 378 -11.57 -4.20 8.69
CA TYR A 378 -11.85 -5.33 7.80
C TYR A 378 -10.88 -5.35 6.60
N ILE A 379 -10.52 -4.19 6.04
CA ILE A 379 -9.47 -4.12 5.02
C ILE A 379 -8.11 -4.55 5.61
N ARG A 380 -7.79 -4.13 6.83
CA ARG A 380 -6.57 -4.54 7.53
C ARG A 380 -6.52 -6.06 7.75
N GLU A 381 -7.65 -6.68 8.13
CA GLU A 381 -7.77 -8.12 8.22
C GLU A 381 -7.61 -8.78 6.84
N ALA A 382 -8.27 -8.25 5.81
CA ALA A 382 -8.17 -8.77 4.44
C ALA A 382 -6.74 -8.72 3.88
N GLN A 383 -5.95 -7.70 4.23
CA GLN A 383 -4.52 -7.63 3.92
C GLN A 383 -3.75 -8.78 4.54
N ARG A 384 -3.95 -9.01 5.84
CA ARG A 384 -3.27 -10.08 6.58
C ARG A 384 -3.66 -11.45 6.03
N LEU A 385 -4.96 -11.71 5.89
CA LEU A 385 -5.45 -13.00 5.42
C LEU A 385 -5.07 -13.26 3.97
N GLY A 386 -5.16 -12.27 3.08
CA GLY A 386 -4.79 -12.43 1.67
C GLY A 386 -3.29 -12.68 1.50
N ALA A 387 -2.45 -12.05 2.32
CA ALA A 387 -1.01 -12.36 2.37
C ALA A 387 -0.75 -13.79 2.90
N MET A 388 -1.50 -14.23 3.92
CA MET A 388 -1.39 -15.60 4.44
C MET A 388 -1.87 -16.66 3.44
N ASP A 389 -2.87 -16.36 2.61
CA ASP A 389 -3.41 -17.30 1.61
C ASP A 389 -2.42 -17.63 0.48
N VAL A 390 -1.29 -16.91 0.38
CA VAL A 390 -0.14 -17.25 -0.49
C VAL A 390 0.62 -18.48 0.05
N ASN A 391 0.47 -18.79 1.33
CA ASN A 391 1.06 -19.96 2.00
C ASN A 391 2.60 -20.02 1.96
N ASP A 392 3.25 -18.87 2.12
CA ASP A 392 4.71 -18.73 2.15
C ASP A 392 5.12 -17.69 3.22
N PRO A 393 5.06 -18.05 4.52
CA PRO A 393 5.23 -17.10 5.62
C PRO A 393 6.68 -16.60 5.80
N ASP A 394 7.66 -17.21 5.12
CA ASP A 394 9.05 -16.76 5.17
C ASP A 394 9.33 -15.66 4.14
N LYS A 395 8.70 -15.72 2.96
CA LYS A 395 8.85 -14.69 1.92
C LYS A 395 7.72 -13.67 1.88
N VAL A 396 6.54 -13.96 2.46
CA VAL A 396 5.40 -13.04 2.52
C VAL A 396 5.04 -12.71 3.96
N VAL A 397 5.02 -11.41 4.29
CA VAL A 397 4.75 -10.97 5.66
C VAL A 397 3.70 -9.87 5.71
N PHE A 398 2.86 -9.91 6.74
CA PHE A 398 2.01 -8.77 7.12
C PHE A 398 2.68 -7.99 8.26
N LEU A 399 2.89 -6.69 8.06
CA LEU A 399 3.53 -5.78 9.00
C LEU A 399 2.47 -4.82 9.56
N PRO A 400 1.99 -5.01 10.80
CA PRO A 400 0.97 -4.12 11.36
C PRO A 400 1.50 -2.67 11.42
N ALA A 401 0.64 -1.70 11.15
CA ALA A 401 1.02 -0.29 11.04
C ALA A 401 0.03 0.67 11.73
N TYR A 402 -0.95 0.14 12.45
CA TYR A 402 -1.94 0.95 13.16
C TYR A 402 -1.37 1.58 14.44
N ASP A 403 -0.25 1.08 14.94
CA ASP A 403 0.31 1.40 16.25
C ASP A 403 0.92 2.81 16.32
N ILE A 404 1.06 3.47 15.17
CA ILE A 404 1.50 4.86 15.08
C ILE A 404 0.25 5.75 14.91
N GLN A 405 -0.42 6.04 16.02
CA GLN A 405 -1.65 6.82 16.04
C GLN A 405 -1.35 8.32 15.90
N ILE A 406 -1.47 8.85 14.69
CA ILE A 406 -1.34 10.28 14.42
C ILE A 406 -2.57 10.75 13.66
N PRO A 407 -3.14 11.90 14.05
CA PRO A 407 -4.27 12.46 13.33
C PRO A 407 -4.00 12.69 11.83
N GLY A 408 -5.04 12.48 11.04
CA GLY A 408 -5.05 12.80 9.60
C GLY A 408 -4.93 11.59 8.66
N LEU A 409 -5.18 11.83 7.37
CA LEU A 409 -5.20 10.80 6.32
C LEU A 409 -3.79 10.32 5.92
N HIS A 410 -2.81 11.21 6.06
CA HIS A 410 -1.41 10.95 5.73
C HIS A 410 -0.51 11.21 6.96
N PRO A 411 -0.43 10.26 7.90
CA PRO A 411 0.38 10.40 9.11
C PRO A 411 1.84 10.75 8.81
N HIS A 412 2.39 11.71 9.54
CA HIS A 412 3.74 12.21 9.29
C HIS A 412 4.86 11.37 9.92
N LYS A 413 4.59 10.54 10.95
CA LYS A 413 5.59 9.57 11.46
C LYS A 413 5.53 8.28 10.63
N LYS A 414 6.39 8.20 9.62
CA LYS A 414 6.45 7.06 8.68
C LYS A 414 7.64 6.13 8.89
N GLN A 415 8.71 6.67 9.47
CA GLN A 415 9.96 5.96 9.71
C GLN A 415 9.75 4.60 10.42
N PRO A 416 8.90 4.45 11.45
CA PRO A 416 8.70 3.15 12.11
C PRO A 416 8.24 2.03 11.16
N HIS A 417 7.45 2.35 10.13
CA HIS A 417 6.98 1.34 9.17
C HIS A 417 8.12 0.83 8.27
N GLY A 418 9.00 1.72 7.79
CA GLY A 418 10.17 1.34 7.01
C GLY A 418 11.20 0.56 7.83
N LEU A 419 11.43 0.97 9.09
CA LEU A 419 12.32 0.25 10.02
C LEU A 419 11.80 -1.17 10.33
N ARG A 420 10.49 -1.33 10.51
CA ARG A 420 9.85 -2.63 10.72
C ARG A 420 10.02 -3.55 9.51
N ALA A 421 9.81 -3.01 8.31
CA ALA A 421 10.04 -3.75 7.06
C ALA A 421 11.52 -4.14 6.89
N ALA A 422 12.47 -3.26 7.23
CA ALA A 422 13.89 -3.56 7.16
C ALA A 422 14.28 -4.68 8.11
N ARG A 423 13.68 -4.69 9.31
CA ARG A 423 13.91 -5.73 10.31
C ARG A 423 13.47 -7.12 9.82
N TRP A 424 12.30 -7.20 9.19
CA TRP A 424 11.83 -8.42 8.54
C TRP A 424 12.77 -8.85 7.41
N ALA A 425 13.07 -7.95 6.46
CA ALA A 425 13.93 -8.30 5.32
C ALA A 425 15.32 -8.75 5.78
N LEU A 426 15.95 -8.03 6.71
CA LEU A 426 17.25 -8.41 7.26
C LEU A 426 17.21 -9.80 7.90
N ASN A 427 16.17 -10.14 8.67
CA ASN A 427 16.07 -11.46 9.28
C ASN A 427 15.71 -12.57 8.29
N LYS A 428 14.70 -12.37 7.44
CA LYS A 428 14.08 -13.43 6.63
C LYS A 428 14.61 -13.54 5.21
N VAL A 429 15.09 -12.43 4.64
CA VAL A 429 15.57 -12.37 3.24
C VAL A 429 17.10 -12.38 3.18
N TYR A 430 17.76 -11.83 4.19
CA TYR A 430 19.23 -11.69 4.23
C TYR A 430 19.91 -12.55 5.30
N ASP A 431 19.14 -13.32 6.10
CA ASP A 431 19.66 -14.15 7.20
C ASP A 431 20.58 -13.39 8.18
N ALA A 432 20.34 -12.08 8.33
CA ALA A 432 21.09 -11.24 9.26
C ALA A 432 20.63 -11.47 10.70
N ARG A 433 21.55 -11.34 11.64
CA ARG A 433 21.32 -11.53 13.09
C ARG A 433 20.57 -10.34 13.71
N VAL A 434 19.30 -10.20 13.32
CA VAL A 434 18.36 -9.23 13.83
C VAL A 434 17.13 -9.97 14.34
N ASN A 435 16.64 -9.62 15.52
CA ASN A 435 15.44 -10.26 16.07
C ASN A 435 14.24 -10.04 15.14
N TRP A 436 13.37 -11.04 15.03
CA TRP A 436 12.11 -10.92 14.33
C TRP A 436 11.10 -11.81 15.05
N SER A 437 9.95 -11.24 15.42
CA SER A 437 8.94 -11.94 16.22
C SER A 437 7.58 -11.34 15.98
N THR A 438 6.57 -12.21 15.84
CA THR A 438 5.16 -11.87 15.70
C THR A 438 4.35 -12.78 16.61
N ALA A 439 3.35 -12.25 17.31
CA ALA A 439 2.48 -13.07 18.16
C ALA A 439 1.12 -13.31 17.50
N SER A 440 0.48 -14.41 17.85
CA SER A 440 -0.86 -14.79 17.35
C SER A 440 -1.75 -15.28 18.49
N LEU A 441 -3.04 -14.98 18.38
CA LEU A 441 -4.06 -15.57 19.23
C LEU A 441 -4.20 -17.06 18.88
N LYS A 442 -4.06 -17.93 19.89
CA LYS A 442 -4.25 -19.38 19.76
C LYS A 442 -5.65 -19.82 20.16
N LYS A 443 -6.19 -19.23 21.23
CA LYS A 443 -7.52 -19.56 21.77
C LYS A 443 -8.21 -18.33 22.33
N ALA A 444 -9.54 -18.34 22.24
CA ALA A 444 -10.43 -17.42 22.92
C ALA A 444 -11.61 -18.24 23.45
N GLU A 445 -11.71 -18.36 24.77
CA GLU A 445 -12.68 -19.24 25.43
C GLU A 445 -13.48 -18.44 26.48
N PRO A 446 -14.82 -18.53 26.49
CA PRO A 446 -15.62 -17.88 27.52
C PRO A 446 -15.40 -18.56 28.87
N HIS A 447 -15.29 -17.76 29.93
CA HIS A 447 -15.17 -18.22 31.31
C HIS A 447 -15.96 -17.27 32.22
N GLY A 448 -17.19 -17.65 32.54
CA GLY A 448 -18.12 -16.76 33.24
C GLY A 448 -18.51 -15.58 32.36
N ASP A 449 -18.33 -14.36 32.87
CA ASP A 449 -18.57 -13.08 32.20
C ASP A 449 -17.34 -12.55 31.45
N GLU A 450 -16.28 -13.35 31.33
CA GLU A 450 -15.03 -12.98 30.67
C GLU A 450 -14.72 -13.85 29.45
N MET A 451 -13.93 -13.32 28.53
CA MET A 451 -13.25 -14.08 27.49
C MET A 451 -11.78 -14.24 27.87
N VAL A 452 -11.29 -15.47 27.93
CA VAL A 452 -9.89 -15.80 28.20
C VAL A 452 -9.17 -16.01 26.87
N LEU A 453 -8.18 -15.17 26.61
CA LEU A 453 -7.36 -15.19 25.40
C LEU A 453 -6.01 -15.82 25.70
N THR A 454 -5.61 -16.83 24.91
CA THR A 454 -4.28 -17.45 24.99
C THR A 454 -3.48 -17.15 23.73
N PHE A 455 -2.25 -16.68 23.90
CA PHE A 455 -1.31 -16.36 22.82
C PHE A 455 -0.17 -17.36 22.74
N ASP A 456 0.46 -17.45 21.57
CA ASP A 456 1.61 -18.33 21.33
C ASP A 456 2.92 -17.86 21.97
N GLN A 457 2.95 -16.61 22.39
CA GLN A 457 4.04 -16.02 23.15
C GLN A 457 3.53 -14.82 23.95
N LYS A 458 4.42 -14.20 24.72
CA LYS A 458 4.07 -13.05 25.54
C LYS A 458 3.62 -11.88 24.65
N VAL A 459 2.50 -11.28 25.01
CA VAL A 459 2.00 -10.03 24.42
C VAL A 459 1.81 -9.02 25.53
N MET A 460 2.46 -7.86 25.41
CA MET A 460 2.41 -6.84 26.46
C MET A 460 2.72 -5.46 25.90
N PRO A 461 2.33 -4.38 26.62
CA PRO A 461 2.72 -3.03 26.27
C PRO A 461 4.25 -2.84 26.22
N ASP A 462 4.73 -1.96 25.35
CA ASP A 462 6.16 -1.60 25.23
C ASP A 462 6.59 -0.42 26.10
N ASP A 463 5.67 0.15 26.87
CA ASP A 463 5.84 1.30 27.76
C ASP A 463 5.85 0.93 29.25
N MET A 464 6.01 -0.36 29.57
CA MET A 464 5.94 -0.92 30.92
C MET A 464 4.55 -0.90 31.57
N SER A 465 3.50 -0.46 30.86
CA SER A 465 2.13 -0.59 31.34
C SER A 465 1.78 -2.05 31.62
N THR A 466 1.09 -2.30 32.72
CA THR A 466 0.53 -3.61 33.07
C THR A 466 -0.91 -3.77 32.62
N ILE A 467 -1.45 -2.80 31.88
CA ILE A 467 -2.85 -2.75 31.46
C ILE A 467 -2.92 -2.97 29.95
N PRO A 468 -3.38 -4.15 29.50
CA PRO A 468 -3.74 -4.36 28.10
C PRO A 468 -4.92 -3.47 27.69
N GLU A 469 -4.84 -2.85 26.52
CA GLU A 469 -5.87 -1.96 26.00
C GLU A 469 -6.24 -2.29 24.56
N GLY A 470 -7.35 -1.74 24.07
CA GLY A 470 -7.75 -1.86 22.66
C GLY A 470 -8.68 -3.03 22.34
N PHE A 471 -9.28 -3.64 23.37
CA PHE A 471 -10.22 -4.73 23.23
C PHE A 471 -11.67 -4.24 23.16
N SER A 472 -12.49 -4.94 22.40
CA SER A 472 -13.94 -4.91 22.53
C SER A 472 -14.52 -6.30 22.57
N ILE A 473 -15.66 -6.43 23.26
CA ILE A 473 -16.33 -7.70 23.53
C ILE A 473 -17.82 -7.58 23.23
N ALA A 474 -18.42 -8.65 22.72
CA ALA A 474 -19.84 -8.73 22.39
C ALA A 474 -20.43 -10.07 22.83
N GLY A 475 -21.73 -10.06 23.15
CA GLY A 475 -22.53 -11.28 23.34
C GLY A 475 -23.21 -11.72 22.04
N GLU A 476 -24.30 -12.48 22.17
CA GLU A 476 -25.09 -12.97 21.03
C GLU A 476 -25.72 -11.85 20.18
N ASP A 477 -25.93 -10.66 20.76
CA ASP A 477 -26.50 -9.50 20.07
C ASP A 477 -25.53 -8.84 19.07
N GLY A 478 -24.25 -9.24 19.06
CA GLY A 478 -23.22 -8.70 18.18
C GLY A 478 -22.81 -7.25 18.48
N LYS A 479 -23.25 -6.68 19.60
CA LYS A 479 -22.93 -5.29 19.98
C LYS A 479 -21.62 -5.26 20.76
N PHE A 480 -20.57 -4.83 20.09
CA PHE A 480 -19.25 -4.65 20.70
C PHE A 480 -19.17 -3.42 21.59
N TYR A 481 -18.81 -3.61 22.86
CA TYR A 481 -18.45 -2.56 23.80
C TYR A 481 -16.95 -2.59 24.08
N ARG A 482 -16.35 -1.44 24.41
CA ARG A 482 -14.98 -1.40 24.96
C ARG A 482 -14.90 -2.38 26.12
N ALA A 483 -13.86 -3.19 26.13
CA ALA A 483 -13.61 -4.16 27.17
C ALA A 483 -12.43 -3.73 28.05
N HIS A 484 -12.54 -4.05 29.33
CA HIS A 484 -11.40 -4.08 30.24
C HIS A 484 -10.59 -5.33 29.97
N ALA A 485 -9.29 -5.27 30.25
CA ALA A 485 -8.42 -6.42 30.10
C ALA A 485 -7.34 -6.45 31.19
N ARG A 486 -6.93 -7.67 31.57
CA ARG A 486 -5.87 -7.91 32.55
C ARG A 486 -5.10 -9.18 32.22
N PHE A 487 -3.83 -9.23 32.63
CA PHE A 487 -3.05 -10.45 32.59
C PHE A 487 -3.51 -11.42 33.69
N LEU A 488 -3.33 -12.72 33.45
CA LEU A 488 -3.56 -13.74 34.47
C LEU A 488 -2.51 -13.59 35.59
N MET A 489 -2.93 -13.28 36.81
CA MET A 489 -2.03 -13.19 37.96
C MET A 489 -1.56 -14.59 38.39
N LYS A 490 -0.28 -14.72 38.73
CA LYS A 490 0.27 -15.93 39.33
C LYS A 490 -0.02 -15.92 40.84
N LYS A 491 -0.38 -17.07 41.40
CA LYS A 491 -0.82 -17.22 42.81
C LYS A 491 0.17 -16.65 43.85
N ASP A 492 1.47 -16.61 43.55
CA ASP A 492 2.53 -16.23 44.51
C ASP A 492 3.06 -14.79 44.34
N ALA A 493 2.29 -13.90 43.70
CA ALA A 493 2.69 -12.50 43.51
C ALA A 493 2.46 -11.68 44.79
N GLY A 494 3.42 -11.67 45.71
CA GLY A 494 3.41 -10.77 46.88
C GLY A 494 3.42 -9.28 46.49
N ILE A 495 2.99 -8.42 47.42
CA ILE A 495 2.72 -6.97 47.25
C ILE A 495 3.96 -6.17 46.77
N TRP A 496 5.17 -6.71 46.94
CA TRP A 496 6.44 -6.06 46.58
C TRP A 496 7.11 -6.63 45.32
N ASN A 497 6.46 -7.54 44.60
CA ASN A 497 7.08 -8.20 43.44
C ASN A 497 6.98 -7.31 42.19
N THR A 498 8.00 -6.48 41.99
CA THR A 498 8.13 -5.57 40.84
C THR A 498 8.43 -6.33 39.55
N ALA A 499 7.64 -6.00 38.51
CA ALA A 499 7.88 -6.24 37.09
C ALA A 499 8.00 -7.71 36.60
N HIS A 500 6.98 -8.17 35.87
CA HIS A 500 6.94 -9.36 34.98
C HIS A 500 6.96 -10.75 35.60
N LYS A 501 7.22 -10.91 36.91
CA LYS A 501 7.12 -12.23 37.58
C LYS A 501 5.72 -12.53 38.13
N SER A 502 4.88 -11.51 38.27
CA SER A 502 3.59 -11.58 38.97
C SER A 502 2.41 -12.04 38.11
N TYR A 503 2.58 -12.08 36.78
CA TYR A 503 1.52 -12.44 35.84
C TYR A 503 2.04 -13.26 34.66
N ASP A 504 1.13 -13.95 33.98
CA ASP A 504 1.35 -14.65 32.72
C ASP A 504 0.94 -13.76 31.55
N ALA A 505 1.94 -13.22 30.84
CA ALA A 505 1.74 -12.37 29.67
C ALA A 505 1.35 -13.16 28.40
N THR A 506 1.16 -14.47 28.49
CA THR A 506 0.59 -15.29 27.40
C THR A 506 -0.94 -15.42 27.50
N VAL A 507 -1.54 -15.00 28.63
CA VAL A 507 -2.97 -15.11 28.89
C VAL A 507 -3.55 -13.75 29.27
N ILE A 508 -4.61 -13.32 28.58
CA ILE A 508 -5.34 -12.08 28.85
C ILE A 508 -6.81 -12.41 29.09
N HIS A 509 -7.35 -11.93 30.22
CA HIS A 509 -8.78 -11.93 30.51
C HIS A 509 -9.39 -10.63 30.02
N VAL A 510 -10.48 -10.71 29.27
CA VAL A 510 -11.17 -9.57 28.66
C VAL A 510 -12.65 -9.60 29.07
N TRP A 511 -13.19 -8.49 29.57
CA TRP A 511 -14.57 -8.44 30.03
C TRP A 511 -15.19 -7.05 29.84
N SER A 512 -16.51 -6.97 29.86
CA SER A 512 -17.24 -5.71 29.90
C SER A 512 -18.43 -5.83 30.84
N PRO A 513 -18.70 -4.83 31.69
CA PRO A 513 -19.87 -4.84 32.58
C PRO A 513 -21.22 -4.96 31.87
N LEU A 514 -21.24 -4.70 30.56
CA LEU A 514 -22.41 -4.77 29.68
C LEU A 514 -22.59 -6.11 28.97
N VAL A 515 -21.63 -7.05 29.12
CA VAL A 515 -21.61 -8.30 28.36
C VAL A 515 -21.44 -9.46 29.34
N GLU A 516 -22.55 -9.94 29.89
CA GLU A 516 -22.56 -11.04 30.88
C GLU A 516 -22.22 -12.41 30.27
N LYS A 517 -22.49 -12.60 28.98
CA LYS A 517 -22.24 -13.85 28.25
C LYS A 517 -21.39 -13.56 27.02
N PRO A 518 -20.06 -13.45 27.17
CA PRO A 518 -19.19 -13.07 26.07
C PRO A 518 -19.11 -14.16 25.01
N LEU A 519 -19.31 -13.77 23.75
CA LEU A 519 -19.24 -14.66 22.59
C LEU A 519 -18.05 -14.32 21.69
N ALA A 520 -17.73 -13.03 21.56
CA ALA A 520 -16.70 -12.57 20.63
C ALA A 520 -15.86 -11.44 21.19
N VAL A 521 -14.59 -11.41 20.79
CA VAL A 521 -13.64 -10.35 21.09
C VAL A 521 -13.00 -9.83 19.81
N ARG A 522 -12.74 -8.52 19.79
CA ARG A 522 -11.95 -7.83 18.77
C ARG A 522 -10.82 -7.07 19.44
N TYR A 523 -9.65 -7.04 18.80
CA TYR A 523 -8.48 -6.28 19.25
C TYR A 523 -8.01 -5.31 18.16
N ALA A 524 -7.78 -4.06 18.57
CA ALA A 524 -7.36 -2.97 17.70
C ALA A 524 -8.25 -2.81 16.44
N TRP A 525 -9.57 -2.81 16.62
CA TRP A 525 -10.57 -2.94 15.54
C TRP A 525 -11.24 -1.62 15.15
N ALA A 526 -10.45 -0.68 14.64
CA ALA A 526 -10.90 0.60 14.11
C ALA A 526 -9.92 1.15 13.07
N THR A 527 -10.25 2.31 12.48
CA THR A 527 -9.36 3.02 11.54
C THR A 527 -8.07 3.48 12.23
N SER A 528 -8.17 4.14 13.38
CA SER A 528 -7.05 4.52 14.26
C SER A 528 -7.28 3.92 15.64
N PRO A 529 -7.06 2.60 15.79
CA PRO A 529 -7.51 1.89 16.96
C PRO A 529 -6.61 2.13 18.17
N MET A 530 -7.23 2.17 19.35
CA MET A 530 -6.54 1.98 20.61
C MET A 530 -6.03 0.54 20.63
N GLY A 531 -4.80 0.33 21.09
CA GLY A 531 -4.18 -0.99 21.12
C GLY A 531 -2.68 -0.87 21.38
N ASN A 532 -2.25 -1.37 22.53
CA ASN A 532 -0.88 -1.20 23.02
C ASN A 532 -0.05 -2.49 23.00
N LEU A 533 -0.63 -3.64 22.66
CA LEU A 533 0.07 -4.92 22.73
C LEU A 533 1.12 -5.09 21.64
N LYS A 534 2.31 -5.49 22.09
CA LYS A 534 3.45 -5.91 21.26
C LYS A 534 3.88 -7.33 21.59
N ALA A 535 4.41 -8.05 20.59
CA ALA A 535 5.07 -9.32 20.83
C ALA A 535 6.31 -9.11 21.71
N ASN A 536 6.36 -9.81 22.85
CA ASN A 536 7.41 -9.67 23.88
C ASN A 536 7.68 -8.22 24.33
N GLY A 537 6.68 -7.32 24.29
CA GLY A 537 6.85 -5.92 24.68
C GLY A 537 7.81 -5.14 23.77
N ARG A 538 8.05 -5.63 22.54
CA ARG A 538 8.99 -5.00 21.61
C ARG A 538 8.29 -3.93 20.77
N SER A 539 8.70 -2.67 20.89
CA SER A 539 8.07 -1.54 20.18
C SER A 539 7.94 -1.70 18.66
N TRP A 540 8.87 -2.42 18.04
CA TRP A 540 8.87 -2.71 16.60
C TRP A 540 7.93 -3.87 16.19
N ALA A 541 7.34 -4.60 17.14
CA ALA A 541 6.50 -5.79 16.89
C ALA A 541 5.06 -5.63 17.42
N PRO A 542 4.26 -4.66 16.91
CA PRO A 542 2.84 -4.59 17.23
C PRO A 542 2.13 -5.89 16.85
N LEU A 543 1.16 -6.28 17.68
CA LEU A 543 0.28 -7.40 17.36
C LEU A 543 -0.60 -7.04 16.14
N ALA A 544 -0.94 -8.00 15.30
CA ALA A 544 -1.92 -7.75 14.25
C ALA A 544 -3.33 -7.59 14.87
N SER A 545 -4.16 -6.71 14.31
CA SER A 545 -5.58 -6.67 14.66
C SER A 545 -6.22 -8.04 14.41
N PHE A 546 -7.09 -8.48 15.31
CA PHE A 546 -7.80 -9.75 15.19
C PHE A 546 -9.22 -9.65 15.72
N ARG A 547 -10.02 -10.65 15.35
CA ARG A 547 -11.37 -10.88 15.85
C ARG A 547 -11.62 -12.37 16.02
N THR A 548 -12.60 -12.73 16.85
CA THR A 548 -13.06 -14.13 17.02
C THR A 548 -14.45 -14.37 16.42
N ASP A 549 -15.16 -13.32 16.03
CA ASP A 549 -16.44 -13.42 15.34
C ASP A 549 -16.32 -13.66 13.83
N ARG A 550 -17.48 -13.92 13.22
CA ARG A 550 -17.66 -14.03 11.75
C ARG A 550 -18.64 -12.98 11.20
N TRP A 551 -18.88 -11.88 11.93
CA TRP A 551 -19.78 -10.81 11.51
C TRP A 551 -19.05 -9.89 10.53
N ASP A 552 -19.23 -10.16 9.24
CA ASP A 552 -18.53 -9.47 8.16
C ASP A 552 -19.09 -8.07 7.88
N TYR A 553 -18.23 -7.21 7.33
CA TYR A 553 -18.66 -5.93 6.76
C TYR A 553 -19.64 -6.18 5.60
N PRO A 554 -20.76 -5.45 5.51
CA PRO A 554 -21.69 -5.60 4.39
C PRO A 554 -21.01 -5.33 3.05
N GLU A 555 -21.17 -6.25 2.10
CA GLU A 555 -20.57 -6.19 0.77
C GLU A 555 -21.62 -6.55 -0.29
N SER A 556 -21.66 -5.77 -1.38
CA SER A 556 -22.57 -5.99 -2.50
C SER A 556 -21.94 -6.97 -3.48
N GLU A 557 -22.76 -7.88 -4.00
CA GLU A 557 -22.40 -8.76 -5.11
C GLU A 557 -22.22 -8.02 -6.44
N ASP A 558 -22.96 -6.93 -6.63
CA ASP A 558 -22.75 -6.01 -7.74
C ASP A 558 -21.51 -5.15 -7.44
N PRO A 559 -20.44 -5.23 -8.27
CA PRO A 559 -19.21 -4.48 -8.05
C PRO A 559 -19.37 -2.96 -8.15
N THR A 560 -20.47 -2.48 -8.76
CA THR A 560 -20.74 -1.05 -9.00
C THR A 560 -21.57 -0.41 -7.88
N VAL A 561 -22.15 -1.21 -6.98
CA VAL A 561 -23.05 -0.74 -5.92
C VAL A 561 -22.38 -0.89 -4.55
N SER A 562 -22.61 0.09 -3.65
CA SER A 562 -22.22 -0.01 -2.24
C SER A 562 -23.30 -0.62 -1.37
N ALA A 563 -22.93 -1.65 -0.61
CA ALA A 563 -23.80 -2.21 0.43
C ALA A 563 -23.96 -1.26 1.63
N VAL A 564 -22.94 -0.45 1.92
CA VAL A 564 -23.01 0.60 2.94
C VAL A 564 -23.08 1.95 2.24
N ASP A 565 -24.29 2.47 2.08
CA ASP A 565 -24.54 3.80 1.54
C ASP A 565 -24.44 4.88 2.63
N ARG A 566 -24.72 6.14 2.27
CA ARG A 566 -24.69 7.27 3.22
C ARG A 566 -25.75 7.19 4.32
N SER A 567 -26.86 6.47 4.10
CA SER A 567 -27.93 6.30 5.07
C SER A 567 -27.55 5.22 6.07
N ALA A 568 -27.15 4.04 5.59
CA ALA A 568 -26.67 2.94 6.39
C ALA A 568 -25.47 3.36 7.27
N ASN A 569 -24.50 4.08 6.70
CA ASN A 569 -23.36 4.60 7.46
C ASN A 569 -23.79 5.57 8.59
N ARG A 570 -24.85 6.38 8.36
CA ARG A 570 -25.38 7.27 9.39
C ARG A 570 -26.09 6.49 10.51
N ALA A 571 -26.86 5.46 10.16
CA ALA A 571 -27.53 4.60 11.13
C ALA A 571 -26.52 3.86 12.02
N MET A 572 -25.48 3.26 11.42
CA MET A 572 -24.39 2.58 12.16
C MET A 572 -23.70 3.53 13.15
N ASN A 573 -23.44 4.78 12.74
CA ASN A 573 -22.82 5.77 13.61
C ASN A 573 -23.75 6.20 14.75
N ALA A 574 -25.05 6.38 14.48
CA ALA A 574 -26.03 6.71 15.51
C ALA A 574 -26.13 5.60 16.57
N GLU A 575 -26.16 4.34 16.14
CA GLU A 575 -26.17 3.19 17.05
C GLU A 575 -24.88 3.12 17.89
N ALA A 576 -23.73 3.38 17.29
CA ALA A 576 -22.46 3.43 18.02
C ALA A 576 -22.42 4.54 19.08
N THR A 577 -22.98 5.72 18.78
CA THR A 577 -23.14 6.80 19.76
C THR A 577 -24.04 6.37 20.92
N ILE A 578 -25.18 5.73 20.64
CA ILE A 578 -26.07 5.22 21.70
C ILE A 578 -25.34 4.20 22.59
N ARG A 579 -24.55 3.31 21.99
CA ARG A 579 -23.75 2.33 22.74
C ARG A 579 -22.68 2.97 23.60
N LEU A 580 -22.01 4.02 23.10
CA LEU A 580 -21.06 4.80 23.88
C LEU A 580 -21.71 5.40 25.12
N GLU A 581 -22.85 6.09 24.96
CA GLU A 581 -23.56 6.72 26.09
C GLU A 581 -24.07 5.67 27.09
N THR A 582 -24.57 4.54 26.59
CA THR A 582 -24.99 3.41 27.43
C THR A 582 -23.83 2.88 28.27
N ARG A 583 -22.64 2.69 27.67
CA ARG A 583 -21.45 2.26 28.40
C ARG A 583 -21.03 3.26 29.46
N LYS A 584 -20.97 4.55 29.13
CA LYS A 584 -20.60 5.59 30.11
C LYS A 584 -21.55 5.61 31.31
N LEU A 585 -22.86 5.45 31.05
CA LEU A 585 -23.85 5.38 32.12
C LEU A 585 -23.66 4.15 33.02
N GLU A 586 -23.47 2.97 32.44
CA GLU A 586 -23.29 1.74 33.23
C GLU A 586 -21.95 1.71 33.98
N GLU A 587 -20.87 2.22 33.39
CA GLU A 587 -19.58 2.40 34.08
C GLU A 587 -19.73 3.37 35.27
N ALA A 588 -20.47 4.47 35.11
CA ALA A 588 -20.73 5.42 36.19
C ALA A 588 -21.56 4.82 37.33
N LYS A 589 -22.59 4.02 37.02
CA LYS A 589 -23.40 3.30 38.02
C LYS A 589 -22.54 2.34 38.84
N LYS A 590 -21.69 1.54 38.19
CA LYS A 590 -20.79 0.60 38.89
C LYS A 590 -19.75 1.31 39.75
N ALA A 591 -19.21 2.45 39.28
CA ALA A 591 -18.33 3.27 40.09
C ALA A 591 -19.03 3.76 41.37
N LEU A 592 -20.29 4.19 41.27
CA LEU A 592 -21.07 4.61 42.43
C LEU A 592 -21.31 3.46 43.43
N GLU A 593 -21.66 2.26 42.94
CA GLU A 593 -21.84 1.07 43.77
C GLU A 593 -20.55 0.70 44.53
N ILE A 594 -19.39 0.76 43.86
CA ILE A 594 -18.08 0.52 44.49
C ILE A 594 -17.83 1.56 45.59
N LEU A 595 -18.08 2.85 45.32
CA LEU A 595 -17.91 3.92 46.30
C LEU A 595 -18.81 3.73 47.53
N GLU A 596 -20.07 3.33 47.33
CA GLU A 596 -20.98 3.01 48.42
C GLU A 596 -20.49 1.81 49.25
N ARG A 597 -19.96 0.77 48.59
CA ARG A 597 -19.38 -0.38 49.28
C ARG A 597 -18.10 -0.05 50.04
N LEU A 598 -17.25 0.83 49.52
CA LEU A 598 -16.04 1.27 50.24
C LEU A 598 -16.41 2.07 51.49
N LYS A 599 -17.48 2.87 51.44
CA LYS A 599 -18.03 3.57 52.62
C LYS A 599 -18.51 2.59 53.69
N THR A 600 -19.23 1.52 53.31
CA THR A 600 -19.70 0.52 54.28
C THR A 600 -18.56 -0.29 54.89
N LEU A 601 -17.42 -0.41 54.20
CA LEU A 601 -16.20 -1.06 54.71
C LEU A 601 -15.31 -0.14 55.57
N GLY A 602 -15.73 1.10 55.83
CA GLY A 602 -15.00 2.05 56.68
C GLY A 602 -13.71 2.59 56.05
N VAL A 603 -13.56 2.52 54.72
CA VAL A 603 -12.42 3.11 54.02
C VAL A 603 -12.54 4.63 54.07
N PRO A 604 -11.53 5.38 54.56
CA PRO A 604 -11.60 6.84 54.67
C PRO A 604 -11.95 7.50 53.34
N GLU A 605 -12.83 8.51 53.36
CA GLU A 605 -13.33 9.19 52.15
C GLU A 605 -12.20 9.78 51.28
N ALA A 606 -11.06 10.12 51.89
CA ALA A 606 -9.86 10.60 51.20
C ALA A 606 -9.10 9.52 50.40
N VAL A 607 -9.36 8.24 50.64
CA VAL A 607 -8.80 7.09 49.91
C VAL A 607 -9.80 6.55 48.87
N ALA A 608 -11.09 6.85 49.03
CA ALA A 608 -12.15 6.44 48.11
C ALA A 608 -12.41 7.46 46.98
N LYS A 609 -12.13 8.75 47.20
CA LYS A 609 -12.07 9.78 46.15
C LYS A 609 -10.79 9.66 45.34
#